data_AF-Q466R8-F1
#
_entry.id   AF-Q466R8-F1
#
_cell.length_a   1.000
_cell.length_b   1.000
_cell.length_c   1.000
_cell.angle_alpha   90.00
_cell.angle_beta   90.00
_cell.angle_gamma   90.00
#
_symmetry.space_group_name_H-M   'P 1'
#
loop_
_entity.id
_entity.type
_entity.pdbx_description
1 polymer ?
#
loop_
_entity_poly.entity_id
_entity_poly.type
_entity_poly.pdbx_seq_one_letter_code
_entity_poly.pdbx_strand_id
1 'polypeptide(L)'
;MGLLSEFKDFLYEYKIIPLAIAFIMGIVSTALVKSLVDNIVMPIITPFVPGGAWKTATFEIGPIVLGWGAFLGELINFIVIAFVVFLVAKMVLKEEKVEKK
;
A
#
# COMPACT_ATOMS: atom_id res chain seq x y z
N MET A 1 -31.48 24.94 12.09
CA MET A 1 -30.32 24.04 12.16
C MET A 1 -29.36 24.46 11.05
N GLY A 2 -28.05 24.43 11.27
CA GLY A 2 -27.09 24.89 10.26
C GLY A 2 -26.74 23.78 9.28
N LEU A 3 -26.20 24.13 8.11
CA LEU A 3 -25.73 23.16 7.11
C LEU A 3 -24.73 22.13 7.69
N LEU A 4 -23.92 22.52 8.69
CA LEU A 4 -22.99 21.61 9.37
C LEU A 4 -23.68 20.55 10.23
N SER A 5 -24.83 20.88 10.86
CA SER A 5 -25.61 19.88 11.60
C SER A 5 -26.29 18.91 10.64
N GLU A 6 -26.84 19.40 9.53
CA GLU A 6 -27.47 18.56 8.50
C GLU A 6 -26.47 17.60 7.85
N PHE A 7 -25.25 18.07 7.57
CA PHE A 7 -24.18 17.22 7.05
C PHE A 7 -23.75 16.16 8.06
N LYS A 8 -23.60 16.53 9.34
CA LYS A 8 -23.28 15.57 10.40
C LYS A 8 -24.38 14.51 10.49
N ASP A 9 -25.64 14.92 10.54
CA ASP A 9 -26.79 14.02 10.65
C ASP A 9 -26.88 13.07 9.45
N PHE A 10 -26.59 13.57 8.24
CA PHE A 10 -26.43 12.73 7.04
C PHE A 10 -25.34 11.67 7.20
N LEU A 11 -24.13 12.04 7.65
CA LEU A 11 -23.05 11.08 7.84
C LEU A 11 -23.39 9.97 8.85
N TYR A 12 -24.19 10.31 9.87
CA TYR A 12 -24.69 9.34 10.86
C TYR A 12 -25.80 8.45 10.27
N GLU A 13 -26.80 9.04 9.63
CA GLU A 13 -27.95 8.34 9.05
C GLU A 13 -27.51 7.28 8.04
N TYR A 14 -26.59 7.64 7.15
CA TYR A 14 -26.10 6.76 6.10
C TYR A 14 -24.88 5.92 6.51
N LYS A 15 -24.44 6.00 7.77
CA LYS A 15 -23.29 5.23 8.31
C LYS A 15 -22.04 5.32 7.44
N ILE A 16 -21.73 6.52 6.94
CA ILE A 16 -20.59 6.75 6.03
C ILE A 16 -19.28 6.85 6.81
N ILE A 17 -19.34 7.23 8.09
CA ILE A 17 -18.16 7.46 8.94
C ILE A 17 -17.22 6.21 8.99
N PRO A 18 -17.70 4.98 9.24
CA PRO A 18 -16.85 3.79 9.22
C PRO A 18 -16.21 3.51 7.85
N LEU A 19 -16.95 3.76 6.76
CA LEU A 19 -16.44 3.57 5.40
C LEU A 19 -15.27 4.52 5.11
N ALA A 20 -15.41 5.79 5.52
CA ALA A 20 -14.36 6.80 5.36
C ALA A 20 -13.10 6.41 6.14
N ILE A 21 -13.26 5.92 7.38
CA ILE A 21 -12.14 5.45 8.21
C ILE A 21 -11.42 4.28 7.52
N ALA A 22 -12.17 3.27 7.04
CA ALA A 22 -11.58 2.12 6.35
C ALA A 22 -10.79 2.53 5.10
N PHE A 23 -11.33 3.47 4.31
CA PHE A 23 -10.69 3.97 3.11
C PHE A 23 -9.38 4.72 3.40
N ILE A 24 -9.40 5.63 4.38
CA ILE A 24 -8.20 6.40 4.79
C ILE A 24 -7.12 5.44 5.32
N MET A 25 -7.50 4.49 6.17
CA MET A 25 -6.56 3.49 6.70
C MET A 25 -5.94 2.65 5.58
N GLY A 26 -6.73 2.23 4.59
CA GLY A 26 -6.23 1.47 3.43
C GLY A 26 -5.22 2.24 2.60
N ILE A 27 -5.50 3.52 2.29
CA ILE A 27 -4.59 4.39 1.52
C ILE A 27 -3.28 4.61 2.27
N VAL A 28 -3.36 5.01 3.54
CA VAL A 28 -2.18 5.34 4.34
C VAL A 28 -1.31 4.11 4.56
N SER A 29 -1.91 2.95 4.84
CA SER A 29 -1.16 1.70 5.02
C SER A 29 -0.43 1.28 3.75
N THR A 30 -1.10 1.39 2.59
CA THR A 30 -0.48 1.08 1.28
C THR A 30 0.68 2.02 0.98
N ALA A 31 0.51 3.33 1.25
CA ALA A 31 1.56 4.32 1.06
C ALA A 31 2.76 4.08 1.98
N LEU A 32 2.52 3.68 3.23
CA LEU A 32 3.57 3.33 4.19
C LEU A 32 4.39 2.13 3.70
N VAL A 33 3.72 1.05 3.28
CA VAL A 33 4.39 -0.14 2.75
C VAL A 33 5.17 0.20 1.47
N LYS A 34 4.57 1.00 0.58
CA LYS A 34 5.26 1.46 -0.63
C LYS A 34 6.49 2.28 -0.31
N SER A 35 6.44 3.16 0.70
CA SER A 35 7.60 3.93 1.15
C SER A 35 8.74 3.03 1.66
N LEU A 36 8.40 1.99 2.42
CA LEU A 36 9.38 0.98 2.85
C LEU A 36 10.02 0.28 1.64
N VAL A 37 9.21 -0.09 0.65
CA VAL A 37 9.71 -0.77 -0.54
C VAL A 37 10.59 0.15 -1.38
N ASP A 38 10.10 1.36 -1.66
CA ASP A 38 10.79 2.32 -2.51
C ASP A 38 12.11 2.82 -1.91
N ASN A 39 12.11 3.11 -0.60
CA ASN A 39 13.21 3.83 0.04
C ASN A 39 14.20 2.91 0.75
N ILE A 40 13.80 1.69 1.11
CA ILE A 40 14.64 0.76 1.87
C ILE A 40 14.88 -0.51 1.07
N VAL A 41 13.81 -1.19 0.63
CA VAL A 41 13.95 -2.51 -0.02
C VAL A 41 14.62 -2.40 -1.38
N MET A 42 14.16 -1.50 -2.25
CA MET A 42 14.69 -1.37 -3.60
C MET A 42 16.17 -0.96 -3.65
N PRO A 43 16.64 0.06 -2.90
CA PRO A 43 18.07 0.37 -2.84
C PRO A 43 18.95 -0.79 -2.40
N ILE A 44 18.46 -1.65 -1.50
CA ILE A 44 19.19 -2.85 -1.05
C ILE A 44 19.23 -3.94 -2.14
N ILE A 45 18.15 -4.10 -2.92
CA ILE A 45 18.05 -5.12 -3.98
C ILE A 45 18.80 -4.69 -5.25
N THR A 46 18.93 -3.39 -5.51
CA THR A 46 19.61 -2.85 -6.68
C THR A 46 20.90 -2.10 -6.31
N PRO A 47 21.86 -2.71 -5.60
CA PRO A 47 23.08 -2.02 -5.17
C PRO A 47 23.98 -1.63 -6.36
N PHE A 48 23.78 -2.28 -7.50
CA PHE A 48 24.50 -2.02 -8.75
C PHE A 48 23.97 -0.80 -9.51
N VAL A 49 22.82 -0.22 -9.12
CA VAL A 49 22.30 1.01 -9.73
C VAL A 49 22.79 2.22 -8.92
N PRO A 50 23.59 3.11 -9.52
CA PRO A 50 24.17 4.25 -8.80
C PRO A 50 23.11 5.16 -8.18
N GLY A 51 23.37 5.65 -6.97
CA GLY A 51 22.56 6.68 -6.31
C GLY A 51 21.12 6.27 -5.97
N GLY A 52 20.77 4.98 -6.01
CA GLY A 52 19.40 4.53 -5.79
C GLY A 52 18.45 4.90 -6.94
N ALA A 53 18.98 5.20 -8.13
CA ALA A 53 18.21 5.52 -9.33
C ALA A 53 17.53 4.30 -9.98
N TRP A 54 17.09 3.34 -9.17
CA TRP A 54 16.47 2.10 -9.64
C TRP A 54 15.17 2.36 -10.38
N LYS A 55 14.42 3.42 -10.05
CA LYS A 55 13.19 3.80 -10.77
C LYS A 55 13.43 4.13 -12.25
N THR A 56 14.61 4.67 -12.56
CA THR A 56 14.98 5.07 -13.92
C THR A 56 15.88 4.03 -14.60
N ALA A 57 16.03 2.84 -14.01
CA ALA A 57 16.85 1.81 -14.58
C ALA A 57 16.16 1.24 -15.83
N THR A 58 16.82 1.44 -16.98
CA THR A 58 16.35 1.02 -18.30
C THR A 58 17.28 -0.02 -18.90
N PHE A 59 16.76 -0.77 -19.86
CA PHE A 59 17.50 -1.68 -20.73
C PHE A 59 17.12 -1.37 -22.17
N GLU A 60 18.11 -1.06 -23.00
CA GLU A 60 17.90 -0.68 -24.40
C GLU A 60 18.13 -1.89 -25.32
N ILE A 61 17.15 -2.20 -26.15
CA ILE A 61 17.24 -3.23 -27.19
C ILE A 61 16.90 -2.57 -28.53
N GLY A 62 17.94 -2.09 -29.22
CA GLY A 62 17.78 -1.33 -30.46
C GLY A 62 16.97 -0.04 -30.21
N PRO A 63 15.81 0.17 -30.87
CA PRO A 63 14.99 1.36 -30.64
C PRO A 63 14.07 1.26 -29.41
N ILE A 64 14.06 0.14 -28.69
CA ILE A 64 13.14 -0.10 -27.57
C ILE A 64 13.85 0.16 -26.24
N VAL A 65 13.26 1.03 -25.40
CA VAL A 65 13.73 1.32 -24.04
C VAL A 65 12.78 0.65 -23.04
N LEU A 66 13.25 -0.38 -22.34
CA LEU A 66 12.49 -1.10 -21.30
C LEU A 66 12.87 -0.60 -19.91
N GLY A 67 11.94 0.07 -19.22
CA GLY A 67 12.09 0.53 -17.83
C GLY A 67 11.92 -0.61 -16.82
N TRP A 68 12.88 -1.54 -16.78
CA TRP A 68 12.79 -2.73 -15.91
C TRP A 68 12.78 -2.38 -14.42
N GLY A 69 13.42 -1.30 -14.01
CA GLY A 69 13.55 -0.95 -12.60
C GLY A 69 12.26 -0.46 -11.97
N ALA A 70 11.45 0.32 -12.69
CA ALA A 70 10.11 0.71 -12.25
C ALA A 70 9.19 -0.52 -12.09
N PHE A 71 9.20 -1.40 -13.09
CA PHE A 71 8.40 -2.62 -13.06
C PHE A 71 8.82 -3.56 -11.92
N LEU A 72 10.13 -3.77 -11.72
CA LEU A 72 10.64 -4.60 -10.63
C LEU A 72 10.23 -4.05 -9.26
N GLY A 73 10.28 -2.72 -9.09
CA GLY A 73 9.82 -2.07 -7.86
C GLY A 73 8.33 -2.29 -7.60
N GLU A 74 7.49 -2.17 -8.62
CA GLU A 74 6.05 -2.45 -8.51
C GLU A 74 5.77 -3.92 -8.19
N LEU A 75 6.51 -4.84 -8.83
CA LEU A 75 6.39 -6.28 -8.58
C LEU A 75 6.73 -6.63 -7.12
N ILE A 76 7.83 -6.09 -6.60
CA ILE A 76 8.23 -6.29 -5.20
C ILE A 76 7.21 -5.65 -4.26
N ASN A 77 6.77 -4.44 -4.55
CA ASN A 77 5.75 -3.75 -3.75
C ASN A 77 4.45 -4.58 -3.65
N PHE A 78 4.00 -5.15 -4.76
CA PHE A 78 2.83 -6.05 -4.78
C PHE A 78 3.02 -7.26 -3.87
N ILE A 79 4.17 -7.94 -3.96
CA ILE A 79 4.47 -9.12 -3.13
C ILE A 79 4.48 -8.75 -1.63
N VAL A 80 5.10 -7.61 -1.27
CA VAL A 80 5.18 -7.15 0.12
C VAL A 80 3.79 -6.77 0.64
N ILE A 81 3.00 -6.01 -0.11
CA ILE A 81 1.62 -5.64 0.29
C ILE A 81 0.77 -6.90 0.46
N ALA A 82 0.82 -7.84 -0.49
CA ALA A 82 0.07 -9.09 -0.40
C ALA A 82 0.44 -9.88 0.88
N PHE A 83 1.73 -9.92 1.21
CA PHE A 83 2.21 -10.57 2.43
C PHE A 83 1.73 -9.86 3.70
N VAL A 84 1.79 -8.53 3.74
CA VAL A 84 1.30 -7.72 4.88
C VAL A 84 -0.20 -7.93 5.08
N VAL A 85 -1.00 -7.86 4.01
CA VAL A 85 -2.45 -8.09 4.07
C VAL A 85 -2.75 -9.52 4.56
N PHE A 86 -1.99 -10.52 4.08
CA PHE A 86 -2.12 -11.90 4.57
C PHE A 86 -1.81 -12.02 6.07
N LEU A 87 -0.76 -11.35 6.56
CA LEU A 87 -0.43 -11.36 7.99
C LEU A 87 -1.55 -10.72 8.82
N VAL A 88 -2.07 -9.57 8.40
CA VAL A 88 -3.19 -8.90 9.08
C VAL A 88 -4.42 -9.81 9.12
N ALA A 89 -4.80 -10.41 7.99
CA ALA A 89 -5.92 -11.34 7.92
C ALA A 89 -5.71 -12.55 8.85
N LYS A 90 -4.49 -13.10 8.90
CA LYS A 90 -4.14 -14.22 9.79
C LYS A 90 -4.23 -13.84 11.27
N MET A 91 -3.87 -12.61 11.65
CA MET A 91 -3.97 -12.13 13.02
C MET A 91 -5.42 -11.99 13.46
N VAL A 92 -6.27 -11.35 12.64
CA VAL A 92 -7.69 -11.18 12.92
C VAL A 92 -8.42 -12.53 13.02
N LEU A 93 -8.17 -13.45 12.07
CA LEU A 93 -8.76 -14.80 12.10
C LEU A 93 -8.27 -15.68 13.26
N LYS A 94 -7.13 -15.33 13.88
CA LYS A 94 -6.63 -16.04 15.06
C LYS A 94 -7.41 -15.65 16.31
N GLU A 95 -7.80 -14.38 16.43
CA GLU A 95 -8.56 -13.86 17.58
C GLU A 95 -9.97 -14.46 17.65
N GLU A 96 -10.66 -14.63 16.52
CA GLU A 96 -11.99 -15.28 16.47
C GLU A 96 -11.99 -16.74 16.96
N LYS A 97 -10.84 -17.44 16.86
CA LYS A 97 -10.69 -18.81 17.35
C LYS A 97 -10.37 -18.89 18.85
N VAL A 98 -9.96 -17.77 19.46
CA VAL A 98 -9.57 -17.69 20.88
C VAL A 98 -10.76 -17.29 21.76
N GLU A 99 -11.67 -16.44 21.29
CA GLU A 99 -12.90 -16.08 22.05
C GLU A 99 -13.95 -17.20 22.11
N LYS A 100 -13.89 -18.19 21.21
CA LYS A 100 -14.80 -19.35 21.22
C LYS A 100 -14.33 -20.53 22.10
N LYS A 101 -13.43 -20.30 23.05
CA LYS A 101 -12.99 -21.31 24.03
C LYS A 101 -13.21 -20.88 25.45
#